data_AF-A0AAD8UAT4-F1
#
_entry.id   AF-A0AAD8UAT4-F1
#
_cell.length_a   1.000
_cell.length_b   1.000
_cell.length_c   1.000
_cell.angle_alpha   90.00
_cell.angle_beta   90.00
_cell.angle_gamma   90.00
#
_symmetry.space_group_name_H-M   'P 1'
#
loop_
_entity.id
_entity.type
_entity.pdbx_description
1 polymer ?
#
loop_
_entity_poly.entity_id
_entity_poly.type
_entity_poly.pdbx_seq_one_letter_code
_entity_poly.pdbx_strand_id
1 'polypeptide(L)'
;MSQSGLLPQDFADHGAPKRMFIAFFKSRQVRFFALFGVGLYLIRAFLLDSSKSGKEDYAATNPWRDLPNDSAVHSTIREVLLISDTLRDGMLPTSLPDDDYDTYSNMLRNLETRQDVTWLVIQETGVDRIIMAIANRGGHHSPIPEEPHDLHERAKTLHGHWSALAAANDKPERWEARFDTTCLPPLAARQGSASGQKAGSFKLDLTPAQNADAEARYKAYRKRRDRAVSYLKDHPPKPMAWVPAQTDPEKQRGFWESLFSDGVVKAGRNVEGGKLAGNPGFKPVYRDLITERVPYDWVNPDEQVKEYTEADHLKQMEAFREESRIRKERTDKQAAYQEELRAEERRKRGEKEEL
;
A
#
# COMPACT_ATOMS: atom_id res chain seq x y z
N MET A 1 0.91 72.78 -24.87
CA MET A 1 1.59 73.36 -26.05
C MET A 1 3.06 72.98 -26.04
N SER A 2 3.60 72.83 -27.24
CA SER A 2 4.88 72.23 -27.62
C SER A 2 6.15 72.75 -26.95
N GLN A 3 7.08 71.79 -26.85
CA GLN A 3 8.50 71.83 -27.24
C GLN A 3 9.43 72.94 -26.71
N SER A 4 10.39 72.46 -25.92
CA SER A 4 11.83 72.36 -26.24
C SER A 4 12.57 73.59 -26.77
N GLY A 5 13.60 73.99 -26.02
CA GLY A 5 14.73 74.79 -26.50
C GLY A 5 15.97 74.58 -25.62
N LEU A 6 16.95 73.87 -26.19
CA LEU A 6 18.25 73.42 -25.64
C LEU A 6 19.24 74.59 -25.38
N LEU A 7 19.87 74.65 -24.18
CA LEU A 7 21.32 74.47 -23.85
C LEU A 7 22.32 75.54 -24.39
N PRO A 8 23.63 75.61 -23.98
CA PRO A 8 24.39 74.84 -22.96
C PRO A 8 25.42 75.62 -22.07
N GLN A 9 25.89 74.93 -21.00
CA GLN A 9 27.29 74.84 -20.44
C GLN A 9 28.00 76.11 -19.90
N ASP A 10 28.77 76.13 -18.79
CA ASP A 10 29.59 75.07 -18.16
C ASP A 10 30.28 75.54 -16.83
N PHE A 11 30.68 74.56 -15.98
CA PHE A 11 31.67 74.54 -14.86
C PHE A 11 31.47 75.43 -13.60
N ALA A 12 31.79 75.04 -12.35
CA ALA A 12 32.01 73.77 -11.63
C ALA A 12 32.44 74.14 -10.20
N ASP A 13 31.96 73.43 -9.17
CA ASP A 13 32.82 72.96 -8.08
C ASP A 13 32.17 71.79 -7.29
N HIS A 14 33.03 71.02 -6.64
CA HIS A 14 32.80 69.97 -5.64
C HIS A 14 32.96 68.51 -6.11
N GLY A 15 34.23 68.12 -6.18
CA GLY A 15 34.66 66.74 -6.04
C GLY A 15 34.46 66.22 -4.61
N ALA A 16 33.80 65.07 -4.47
CA ALA A 16 33.92 64.21 -3.28
C ALA A 16 33.48 62.73 -3.49
N PRO A 17 32.54 62.34 -4.38
CA PRO A 17 32.04 60.94 -4.32
C PRO A 17 32.64 59.98 -5.37
N LYS A 18 33.49 60.44 -6.31
CA LYS A 18 33.94 59.59 -7.44
C LYS A 18 35.17 58.72 -7.15
N ARG A 19 35.95 58.99 -6.10
CA ARG A 19 37.15 58.17 -5.79
C ARG A 19 36.88 56.92 -4.96
N MET A 20 35.77 56.83 -4.22
CA MET A 20 35.42 55.61 -3.46
C MET A 20 34.77 54.52 -4.32
N PHE A 21 34.01 54.88 -5.36
CA PHE A 21 33.32 53.88 -6.19
C PHE A 21 34.25 53.06 -7.10
N ILE A 22 35.34 53.66 -7.59
CA ILE A 22 36.28 52.97 -8.49
C ILE A 22 37.23 52.03 -7.70
N ALA A 23 37.53 52.34 -6.44
CA ALA A 23 38.34 51.46 -5.59
C ALA A 23 37.57 50.21 -5.14
N PHE A 24 36.24 50.31 -4.96
CA PHE A 24 35.40 49.18 -4.57
C PHE A 24 35.33 48.09 -5.66
N PHE A 25 35.22 48.50 -6.93
CA PHE A 25 35.16 47.58 -8.08
C PHE A 25 36.50 46.96 -8.50
N LYS A 26 37.63 47.48 -8.03
CA LYS A 26 38.97 46.89 -8.25
C LYS A 26 39.43 45.97 -7.12
N SER A 27 38.65 45.82 -6.05
CA SER A 27 39.03 44.97 -4.93
C SER A 27 38.96 43.48 -5.30
N ARG A 28 39.99 42.73 -4.90
CA ARG A 28 40.09 41.27 -5.05
C ARG A 28 38.87 40.56 -4.41
N GLN A 29 38.24 41.19 -3.42
CA GLN A 29 37.05 40.70 -2.73
C GLN A 29 35.79 40.71 -3.61
N VAL A 30 35.52 41.75 -4.42
CA VAL A 30 34.33 41.77 -5.30
C VAL A 30 34.41 40.68 -6.38
N ARG A 31 35.62 40.41 -6.90
CA ARG A 31 35.84 39.27 -7.82
C ARG A 31 35.64 37.93 -7.13
N PHE A 32 36.06 37.80 -5.87
CA PHE A 32 35.82 36.59 -5.08
C PHE A 32 34.32 36.39 -4.79
N PHE A 33 33.57 37.44 -4.43
CA PHE A 33 32.12 37.32 -4.21
C PHE A 33 31.33 37.03 -5.49
N ALA A 34 31.72 37.61 -6.63
CA ALA A 34 31.13 37.27 -7.92
C ALA A 34 31.43 35.83 -8.34
N LEU A 35 32.68 35.37 -8.17
CA LEU A 35 33.06 33.98 -8.44
C LEU A 35 32.42 32.99 -7.45
N PHE A 36 32.21 33.39 -6.19
CA PHE A 36 31.52 32.59 -5.18
C PHE A 36 30.01 32.52 -5.46
N GLY A 37 29.40 33.61 -5.95
CA GLY A 37 28.00 33.61 -6.41
C GLY A 37 27.79 32.76 -7.67
N VAL A 38 28.71 32.83 -8.64
CA VAL A 38 28.70 31.95 -9.82
C VAL A 38 28.99 30.51 -9.43
N GLY A 39 29.92 30.27 -8.48
CA GLY A 39 30.21 28.95 -7.93
C GLY A 39 29.00 28.35 -7.20
N LEU A 40 28.30 29.13 -6.39
CA LEU A 40 27.06 28.72 -5.74
C LEU A 40 25.93 28.50 -6.75
N TYR A 41 25.80 29.34 -7.79
CA TYR A 41 24.82 29.12 -8.85
C TYR A 41 25.14 27.88 -9.68
N LEU A 42 26.41 27.62 -9.99
CA LEU A 42 26.84 26.42 -10.70
C LEU A 42 26.76 25.18 -9.82
N ILE A 43 27.03 25.26 -8.51
CA ILE A 43 26.80 24.15 -7.57
C ILE A 43 25.29 23.92 -7.40
N ARG A 44 24.47 24.97 -7.36
CA ARG A 44 23.01 24.83 -7.29
C ARG A 44 22.44 24.31 -8.61
N ALA A 45 22.95 24.73 -9.76
CA ALA A 45 22.60 24.21 -11.07
C ALA A 45 23.14 22.78 -11.24
N PHE A 46 24.31 22.43 -10.72
CA PHE A 46 24.81 21.06 -10.77
C PHE A 46 24.09 20.15 -9.76
N LEU A 47 23.67 20.65 -8.60
CA LEU A 47 22.85 19.90 -7.63
C LEU A 47 21.35 19.86 -8.00
N LEU A 48 20.84 20.80 -8.80
CA LEU A 48 19.44 20.83 -9.29
C LEU A 48 19.28 20.34 -10.74
N ASP A 49 20.33 20.33 -11.56
CA ASP A 49 20.31 19.96 -13.00
C ASP A 49 21.18 18.72 -13.31
N SER A 50 21.85 18.10 -12.32
CA SER A 50 22.51 16.80 -12.52
C SER A 50 21.56 15.59 -12.40
N SER A 51 20.25 15.80 -12.57
CA SER A 51 19.33 14.72 -12.91
C SER A 51 18.16 15.20 -13.77
N LYS A 52 18.44 15.72 -14.97
CA LYS A 52 17.58 15.38 -16.11
C LYS A 52 17.88 13.95 -16.56
N SER A 53 17.69 12.97 -15.67
CA SER A 53 17.18 11.68 -16.13
C SER A 53 15.82 12.01 -16.71
N GLY A 54 15.54 11.65 -17.97
CA GLY A 54 14.17 11.73 -18.49
C GLY A 54 13.23 11.18 -17.42
N LYS A 55 12.18 11.95 -17.07
CA LYS A 55 11.23 11.60 -16.02
C LYS A 55 10.82 10.15 -16.26
N GLU A 56 11.31 9.21 -15.45
CA GLU A 56 11.10 7.79 -15.67
C GLU A 56 9.58 7.57 -15.64
N ASP A 57 8.99 7.28 -16.80
CA ASP A 57 7.55 7.20 -16.94
C ASP A 57 7.07 5.80 -16.52
N TYR A 58 6.56 5.72 -15.29
CA TYR A 58 6.00 4.49 -14.75
C TYR A 58 4.51 4.31 -15.06
N ALA A 59 3.89 5.22 -15.83
CA ALA A 59 2.45 5.18 -16.11
C ALA A 59 1.99 3.83 -16.69
N ALA A 60 2.80 3.24 -17.58
CA ALA A 60 2.49 1.96 -18.23
C ALA A 60 2.42 0.77 -17.25
N THR A 61 3.03 0.88 -16.07
CA THR A 61 3.02 -0.16 -15.04
C THR A 61 2.37 0.29 -13.75
N ASN A 62 1.66 1.43 -13.76
CA ASN A 62 0.97 1.95 -12.60
C ASN A 62 -0.14 0.96 -12.18
N PRO A 63 -0.06 0.36 -10.99
CA PRO A 63 -1.03 -0.64 -10.57
C PRO A 63 -2.31 0.01 -10.00
N TRP A 64 -2.36 1.34 -9.89
CA TRP A 64 -3.44 2.09 -9.26
C TRP A 64 -4.40 2.65 -10.32
N ARG A 65 -5.40 1.84 -10.66
CA ARG A 65 -6.46 2.18 -11.60
C ARG A 65 -7.82 2.26 -10.92
N ASP A 66 -8.80 2.80 -11.64
CA ASP A 66 -10.19 2.72 -11.19
C ASP A 66 -10.62 1.26 -11.08
N LEU A 67 -11.54 1.00 -10.15
CA LEU A 67 -12.22 -0.29 -10.12
C LEU A 67 -13.08 -0.43 -11.39
N PRO A 68 -13.23 -1.66 -11.92
CA PRO A 68 -14.20 -1.92 -12.99
C PRO A 68 -15.61 -1.47 -12.58
N ASN A 69 -16.38 -0.95 -13.53
CA ASN A 69 -17.79 -0.52 -13.31
C ASN A 69 -18.78 -1.70 -13.19
N ASP A 70 -18.32 -2.86 -12.74
CA ASP A 70 -19.13 -4.06 -12.58
C ASP A 70 -19.69 -4.13 -11.14
N SER A 71 -21.01 -4.12 -11.01
CA SER A 71 -21.68 -4.19 -9.73
C SER A 71 -21.40 -5.49 -8.98
N ALA A 72 -21.12 -6.59 -9.69
CA ALA A 72 -20.75 -7.87 -9.09
C ALA A 72 -19.41 -7.73 -8.35
N VAL A 73 -18.38 -7.16 -9.00
CA VAL A 73 -17.06 -6.93 -8.40
C VAL A 73 -17.18 -6.06 -7.15
N HIS A 74 -17.96 -4.99 -7.21
CA HIS A 74 -18.19 -4.11 -6.05
C HIS A 74 -18.89 -4.84 -4.89
N SER A 75 -19.88 -5.69 -5.19
CA SER A 75 -20.54 -6.52 -4.17
C SER A 75 -19.58 -7.51 -3.53
N THR A 76 -18.74 -8.16 -4.32
CA THR A 76 -17.74 -9.12 -3.82
C THR A 76 -16.69 -8.42 -2.95
N ILE A 77 -16.17 -7.26 -3.37
CA ILE A 77 -15.23 -6.46 -2.54
C ILE A 77 -15.86 -6.09 -1.21
N ARG A 78 -17.11 -5.60 -1.22
CA ARG A 78 -17.84 -5.23 0.01
C ARG A 78 -17.95 -6.41 0.97
N GLU A 79 -18.38 -7.57 0.49
CA GLU A 79 -18.57 -8.75 1.32
C GLU A 79 -17.24 -9.30 1.85
N VAL A 80 -16.21 -9.35 1.00
CA VAL A 80 -14.88 -9.84 1.39
C VAL A 80 -14.18 -8.87 2.35
N LEU A 81 -14.41 -7.56 2.26
CA LEU A 81 -13.96 -6.59 3.27
C LEU A 81 -14.58 -6.87 4.64
N LEU A 82 -15.89 -7.11 4.69
CA LEU A 82 -16.58 -7.47 5.94
C LEU A 82 -15.98 -8.76 6.52
N ILE A 83 -15.80 -9.80 5.69
CA ILE A 83 -15.20 -11.07 6.13
C ILE A 83 -13.78 -10.83 6.67
N SER A 84 -12.95 -10.10 5.93
CA SER A 84 -11.56 -9.80 6.28
C SER A 84 -11.48 -9.10 7.65
N ASP A 85 -12.26 -8.05 7.85
CA ASP A 85 -12.27 -7.33 9.12
C ASP A 85 -12.84 -8.17 10.27
N THR A 86 -13.93 -8.92 10.03
CA THR A 86 -14.56 -9.75 11.07
C THR A 86 -13.63 -10.85 11.54
N LEU A 87 -12.93 -11.52 10.62
CA LEU A 87 -11.94 -12.54 10.96
C LEU A 87 -10.70 -11.91 11.62
N ARG A 88 -10.24 -10.73 11.17
CA ARG A 88 -9.13 -10.02 11.81
C ARG A 88 -9.46 -9.67 13.25
N ASP A 89 -10.58 -9.00 13.47
CA ASP A 89 -10.96 -8.50 14.80
C ASP A 89 -11.38 -9.67 15.70
N GLY A 90 -11.97 -10.71 15.13
CA GLY A 90 -12.37 -11.94 15.80
C GLY A 90 -11.19 -12.79 16.26
N MET A 91 -10.29 -13.13 15.35
CA MET A 91 -9.34 -14.22 15.54
C MET A 91 -7.91 -13.76 15.84
N LEU A 92 -7.57 -12.47 15.68
CA LEU A 92 -6.21 -11.96 15.90
C LEU A 92 -6.13 -11.05 17.14
N PRO A 93 -5.08 -11.18 17.98
CA PRO A 93 -4.03 -12.22 17.92
C PRO A 93 -4.54 -13.60 18.37
N THR A 94 -5.63 -13.64 19.13
CA THR A 94 -6.34 -14.86 19.55
C THR A 94 -7.84 -14.62 19.53
N SER A 95 -8.62 -15.67 19.32
CA SER A 95 -10.06 -15.67 19.57
C SER A 95 -10.36 -15.70 21.08
N LEU A 96 -11.57 -15.32 21.45
CA LEU A 96 -12.10 -15.39 22.81
C LEU A 96 -13.09 -16.56 22.93
N PRO A 97 -13.24 -17.18 24.12
CA PRO A 97 -14.14 -18.33 24.32
C PRO A 97 -15.60 -18.10 23.90
N ASP A 98 -16.10 -16.87 24.09
CA ASP A 98 -17.49 -16.48 23.81
C ASP A 98 -17.69 -15.91 22.40
N ASP A 99 -16.69 -16.00 21.52
CA ASP A 99 -16.83 -15.54 20.14
C ASP A 99 -17.78 -16.42 19.32
N ASP A 100 -18.42 -15.82 18.31
CA ASP A 100 -19.29 -16.53 17.38
C ASP A 100 -18.46 -17.32 16.34
N TYR A 101 -17.98 -18.49 16.75
CA TYR A 101 -17.20 -19.39 15.91
C TYR A 101 -17.97 -19.93 14.70
N ASP A 102 -19.31 -20.01 14.77
CA ASP A 102 -20.15 -20.42 13.64
C ASP A 102 -20.09 -19.36 12.53
N THR A 103 -20.16 -18.09 12.89
CA THR A 103 -19.96 -16.98 11.95
C THR A 103 -18.57 -17.05 11.32
N TYR A 104 -17.49 -17.26 12.08
CA TYR A 104 -16.13 -17.38 11.53
C TYR A 104 -16.00 -18.58 10.58
N SER A 105 -16.58 -19.73 10.96
CA SER A 105 -16.61 -20.93 10.13
C SER A 105 -17.32 -20.71 8.79
N ASN A 106 -18.47 -20.02 8.81
CA ASN A 106 -19.23 -19.68 7.61
C ASN A 106 -18.48 -18.70 6.71
N MET A 107 -17.82 -17.69 7.29
CA MET A 107 -17.01 -16.73 6.55
C MET A 107 -15.79 -17.39 5.89
N LEU A 108 -15.08 -18.27 6.60
CA LEU A 108 -14.00 -19.07 6.00
C LEU A 108 -14.54 -19.98 4.89
N ARG A 109 -15.66 -20.66 5.11
CA ARG A 109 -16.27 -21.57 4.12
C ARG A 109 -16.64 -20.83 2.83
N ASN A 110 -17.15 -19.63 2.99
CA ASN A 110 -17.44 -18.77 1.86
C ASN A 110 -16.15 -18.45 1.06
N LEU A 111 -15.06 -18.04 1.71
CA LEU A 111 -13.78 -17.80 1.02
C LEU A 111 -13.21 -19.06 0.35
N GLU A 112 -13.36 -20.23 0.97
CA GLU A 112 -12.86 -21.52 0.46
C GLU A 112 -13.58 -22.00 -0.80
N THR A 113 -14.84 -21.56 -1.01
CA THR A 113 -15.73 -22.11 -2.05
C THR A 113 -16.14 -21.09 -3.11
N ARG A 114 -15.93 -19.79 -2.88
CA ARG A 114 -16.33 -18.73 -3.83
C ARG A 114 -15.57 -18.81 -5.16
N GLN A 115 -16.25 -18.44 -6.26
CA GLN A 115 -15.73 -18.56 -7.63
C GLN A 115 -15.52 -17.19 -8.32
N ASP A 116 -15.96 -16.12 -7.69
CA ASP A 116 -15.95 -14.72 -8.14
C ASP A 116 -14.84 -13.89 -7.48
N VAL A 117 -13.98 -14.51 -6.65
CA VAL A 117 -12.81 -13.84 -6.08
C VAL A 117 -11.74 -13.72 -7.16
N THR A 118 -11.49 -12.51 -7.65
CA THR A 118 -10.40 -12.22 -8.60
C THR A 118 -9.13 -11.76 -7.87
N TRP A 119 -8.01 -11.68 -8.59
CA TRP A 119 -6.78 -11.09 -8.05
C TRP A 119 -6.98 -9.64 -7.59
N LEU A 120 -7.83 -8.87 -8.28
CA LEU A 120 -8.27 -7.55 -7.84
C LEU A 120 -8.95 -7.61 -6.47
N VAL A 121 -9.91 -8.51 -6.27
CA VAL A 121 -10.60 -8.65 -4.97
C VAL A 121 -9.60 -8.95 -3.85
N ILE A 122 -8.65 -9.87 -4.06
CA ILE A 122 -7.60 -10.15 -3.06
C ILE A 122 -6.79 -8.90 -2.75
N GLN A 123 -6.32 -8.18 -3.78
CA GLN A 123 -5.48 -6.99 -3.59
C GLN A 123 -6.21 -5.83 -2.89
N GLU A 124 -7.47 -5.60 -3.24
CA GLU A 124 -8.27 -4.48 -2.71
C GLU A 124 -8.75 -4.73 -1.27
N THR A 125 -8.95 -6.00 -0.90
CA THR A 125 -9.41 -6.37 0.44
C THR A 125 -8.30 -6.78 1.41
N GLY A 126 -7.14 -7.19 0.90
CA GLY A 126 -6.02 -7.70 1.70
C GLY A 126 -6.37 -8.94 2.53
N VAL A 127 -7.44 -9.66 2.16
CA VAL A 127 -7.95 -10.80 2.92
C VAL A 127 -6.92 -11.92 3.02
N ASP A 128 -6.07 -12.09 2.00
CA ASP A 128 -4.97 -13.04 1.98
C ASP A 128 -3.99 -12.85 3.16
N ARG A 129 -3.72 -11.61 3.54
CA ARG A 129 -2.83 -11.27 4.67
C ARG A 129 -3.47 -11.56 6.01
N ILE A 130 -4.78 -11.34 6.12
CA ILE A 130 -5.52 -11.69 7.33
C ILE A 130 -5.54 -13.21 7.50
N ILE A 131 -5.85 -13.95 6.44
CA ILE A 131 -5.82 -15.43 6.46
C ILE A 131 -4.41 -15.94 6.77
N MET A 132 -3.37 -15.34 6.19
CA MET A 132 -1.96 -15.64 6.54
C MET A 132 -1.67 -15.40 8.02
N ALA A 133 -2.10 -14.25 8.57
CA ALA A 133 -1.88 -13.93 9.97
C ALA A 133 -2.59 -14.93 10.91
N ILE A 134 -3.82 -15.35 10.56
CA ILE A 134 -4.56 -16.37 11.30
C ILE A 134 -3.85 -17.72 11.21
N ALA A 135 -3.40 -18.11 10.01
CA ALA A 135 -2.66 -19.35 9.77
C ALA A 135 -1.34 -19.41 10.56
N ASN A 136 -0.69 -18.27 10.75
CA ASN A 136 0.57 -18.14 11.50
C ASN A 136 0.40 -18.04 13.02
N ARG A 137 -0.85 -18.08 13.54
CA ARG A 137 -1.08 -18.29 14.97
C ARG A 137 -0.55 -19.66 15.40
N GLY A 138 -0.36 -19.83 16.71
CA GLY A 138 0.06 -21.09 17.30
C GLY A 138 1.52 -21.13 17.72
N GLY A 139 1.88 -22.25 18.34
CA GLY A 139 3.19 -22.47 18.90
C GLY A 139 3.29 -22.08 20.37
N HIS A 140 4.48 -22.30 20.92
CA HIS A 140 4.71 -22.30 22.36
C HIS A 140 4.48 -20.95 23.05
N HIS A 141 4.70 -19.84 22.34
CA HIS A 141 4.54 -18.48 22.86
C HIS A 141 3.20 -17.84 22.46
N SER A 142 2.40 -18.52 21.65
CA SER A 142 1.07 -18.08 21.25
C SER A 142 0.14 -19.28 21.10
N PRO A 143 -0.18 -20.00 22.20
CA PRO A 143 -1.11 -21.12 22.14
C PRO A 143 -2.45 -20.67 21.56
N ILE A 144 -3.06 -21.54 20.77
CA ILE A 144 -4.39 -21.31 20.20
C ILE A 144 -5.40 -21.93 21.17
N PRO A 145 -6.50 -21.23 21.51
CA PRO A 145 -7.55 -21.80 22.33
C PRO A 145 -8.23 -22.98 21.63
N GLU A 146 -9.04 -23.73 22.37
CA GLU A 146 -9.88 -24.77 21.77
C GLU A 146 -10.98 -24.11 20.93
N GLU A 147 -10.76 -24.01 19.62
CA GLU A 147 -11.69 -23.47 18.63
C GLU A 147 -12.45 -24.63 17.95
N PRO A 148 -13.79 -24.60 17.82
CA PRO A 148 -14.53 -25.57 17.01
C PRO A 148 -14.25 -25.35 15.51
N HIS A 149 -14.72 -26.28 14.65
CA HIS A 149 -14.68 -26.17 13.18
C HIS A 149 -13.30 -26.11 12.53
N ASP A 150 -12.24 -26.46 13.26
CA ASP A 150 -10.86 -26.50 12.77
C ASP A 150 -10.42 -25.18 12.09
N LEU A 151 -10.86 -24.03 12.61
CA LEU A 151 -10.70 -22.72 11.96
C LEU A 151 -9.23 -22.40 11.63
N HIS A 152 -8.30 -22.73 12.52
CA HIS A 152 -6.87 -22.53 12.30
C HIS A 152 -6.31 -23.37 11.14
N GLU A 153 -6.63 -24.66 11.10
CA GLU A 153 -6.16 -25.57 10.05
C GLU A 153 -6.78 -25.25 8.69
N ARG A 154 -8.03 -24.80 8.69
CA ARG A 154 -8.71 -24.28 7.50
C ARG A 154 -8.04 -23.01 6.98
N ALA A 155 -7.72 -22.06 7.86
CA ALA A 155 -6.98 -20.86 7.48
C ALA A 155 -5.59 -21.18 6.91
N LYS A 156 -4.85 -22.14 7.50
CA LYS A 156 -3.57 -22.63 6.96
C LYS A 156 -3.73 -23.21 5.57
N THR A 157 -4.74 -24.05 5.36
CA THR A 157 -5.00 -24.68 4.07
C THR A 157 -5.36 -23.65 3.01
N LEU A 158 -6.24 -22.69 3.34
CA LEU A 158 -6.61 -21.60 2.46
C LEU A 158 -5.42 -20.69 2.13
N HIS A 159 -4.60 -20.35 3.14
CA HIS A 159 -3.37 -19.58 2.94
C HIS A 159 -2.41 -20.31 1.99
N GLY A 160 -2.15 -21.60 2.22
CA GLY A 160 -1.27 -22.40 1.36
C GLY A 160 -1.78 -22.46 -0.09
N HIS A 161 -3.09 -22.57 -0.28
CA HIS A 161 -3.71 -22.54 -1.61
C HIS A 161 -3.52 -21.20 -2.33
N TRP A 162 -3.85 -20.09 -1.67
CA TRP A 162 -3.64 -18.76 -2.27
C TRP A 162 -2.16 -18.43 -2.50
N SER A 163 -1.27 -18.87 -1.60
CA SER A 163 0.18 -18.72 -1.77
C SER A 163 0.68 -19.50 -2.99
N ALA A 164 0.18 -20.72 -3.22
CA ALA A 164 0.53 -21.52 -4.38
C ALA A 164 0.05 -20.86 -5.69
N LEU A 165 -1.17 -20.30 -5.70
CA LEU A 165 -1.68 -19.52 -6.83
C LEU A 165 -0.86 -18.24 -7.04
N ALA A 166 -0.42 -17.59 -5.96
CA ALA A 166 0.33 -16.35 -6.03
C ALA A 166 1.74 -16.54 -6.61
N ALA A 167 2.32 -17.73 -6.44
CA ALA A 167 3.61 -18.13 -6.97
C ALA A 167 3.56 -18.71 -8.39
N ALA A 168 2.36 -18.86 -8.98
CA ALA A 168 2.21 -19.43 -10.31
C ALA A 168 2.76 -18.48 -11.40
N ASN A 169 3.46 -19.04 -12.40
CA ASN A 169 4.10 -18.27 -13.46
C ASN A 169 3.11 -17.53 -14.38
N ASP A 170 1.86 -18.00 -14.44
CA ASP A 170 0.79 -17.45 -15.28
C ASP A 170 -0.03 -16.36 -14.59
N LYS A 171 0.23 -16.08 -13.31
CA LYS A 171 -0.42 -15.02 -12.56
C LYS A 171 -0.29 -13.68 -13.30
N PRO A 172 -1.41 -12.97 -13.57
CA PRO A 172 -1.36 -11.66 -14.18
C PRO A 172 -0.72 -10.63 -13.24
N GLU A 173 0.01 -9.68 -13.81
CA GLU A 173 0.52 -8.54 -13.05
C GLU A 173 -0.57 -7.49 -12.81
N ARG A 174 -0.42 -6.69 -11.75
CA ARG A 174 -1.44 -5.74 -11.29
C ARG A 174 -1.84 -4.68 -12.34
N TRP A 175 -0.92 -4.33 -13.23
CA TRP A 175 -1.16 -3.38 -14.32
C TRP A 175 -1.80 -4.03 -15.56
N GLU A 176 -1.88 -5.36 -15.64
CA GLU A 176 -2.50 -6.07 -16.76
C GLU A 176 -4.03 -6.08 -16.64
N ALA A 177 -4.75 -5.95 -17.77
CA ALA A 177 -6.21 -5.93 -17.76
C ALA A 177 -6.82 -7.24 -17.22
N ARG A 178 -6.21 -8.39 -17.54
CA ARG A 178 -6.67 -9.71 -17.05
C ARG A 178 -6.55 -9.88 -15.53
N PHE A 179 -5.80 -9.04 -14.82
CA PHE A 179 -5.75 -9.07 -13.35
C PHE A 179 -7.12 -8.83 -12.71
N ASP A 180 -7.93 -7.96 -13.32
CA ASP A 180 -9.25 -7.62 -12.78
C ASP A 180 -10.27 -8.74 -12.96
N THR A 181 -10.11 -9.53 -14.02
CA THR A 181 -11.10 -10.51 -14.47
C THR A 181 -10.71 -11.96 -14.20
N THR A 182 -9.44 -12.23 -13.87
CA THR A 182 -8.98 -13.60 -13.58
C THR A 182 -9.44 -14.02 -12.19
N CYS A 183 -10.48 -14.85 -12.14
CA CYS A 183 -10.94 -15.49 -10.92
C CYS A 183 -9.93 -16.52 -10.40
N LEU A 184 -9.80 -16.61 -9.08
CA LEU A 184 -9.03 -17.64 -8.42
C LEU A 184 -9.85 -18.93 -8.36
N PRO A 185 -9.24 -20.10 -8.66
CA PRO A 185 -9.92 -21.36 -8.45
C PRO A 185 -10.20 -21.54 -6.94
N PRO A 186 -11.42 -21.95 -6.53
CA PRO A 186 -11.73 -22.18 -5.12
C PRO A 186 -10.95 -23.38 -4.58
N LEU A 187 -10.65 -23.36 -3.28
CA LEU A 187 -9.97 -24.46 -2.59
C LEU A 187 -10.79 -25.75 -2.68
N ALA A 188 -12.11 -25.65 -2.42
CA ALA A 188 -13.01 -26.80 -2.37
C ALA A 188 -13.28 -27.47 -3.74
N ALA A 189 -12.99 -26.82 -4.87
CA ALA A 189 -13.14 -27.46 -6.19
C ALA A 189 -12.07 -28.52 -6.47
N ARG A 190 -10.96 -28.55 -5.70
CA ARG A 190 -9.90 -29.55 -5.83
C ARG A 190 -10.15 -30.83 -5.02
N GLN A 191 -10.98 -30.77 -3.98
CA GLN A 191 -11.40 -31.96 -3.25
C GLN A 191 -12.55 -32.60 -4.02
N GLY A 192 -12.20 -33.43 -5.00
CA GLY A 192 -13.16 -34.22 -5.76
C GLY A 192 -14.08 -34.98 -4.82
N SER A 193 -15.31 -34.50 -4.66
CA SER A 193 -16.35 -35.27 -4.03
C SER A 193 -16.52 -36.53 -4.88
N ALA A 194 -16.24 -37.69 -4.27
CA ALA A 194 -16.53 -38.99 -4.85
C ALA A 194 -18.03 -39.22 -5.09
N SER A 195 -18.88 -38.24 -4.76
CA SER A 195 -20.24 -38.09 -5.26
C SER A 195 -20.27 -36.91 -6.23
N GLY A 196 -20.78 -37.08 -7.44
CA GLY A 196 -20.78 -36.08 -8.52
C GLY A 196 -21.58 -34.78 -8.27
N GLN A 197 -21.71 -34.31 -7.03
CA GLN A 197 -22.11 -32.94 -6.73
C GLN A 197 -20.92 -32.01 -6.95
N LYS A 198 -21.01 -31.16 -7.98
CA LYS A 198 -20.20 -29.93 -8.07
C LYS A 198 -20.33 -29.23 -6.71
N ALA A 199 -19.21 -29.03 -6.01
CA ALA A 199 -19.19 -28.18 -4.82
C ALA A 199 -19.62 -26.78 -5.27
N GLY A 200 -20.89 -26.45 -5.06
CA GLY A 200 -21.43 -25.12 -5.35
C GLY A 200 -20.77 -24.09 -4.44
N SER A 201 -20.68 -22.85 -4.90
CA SER A 201 -20.24 -21.73 -4.06
C SER A 201 -21.13 -21.62 -2.82
N PHE A 202 -20.54 -21.59 -1.63
CA PHE A 202 -21.29 -21.34 -0.39
C PHE A 202 -21.62 -19.85 -0.30
N LYS A 203 -22.90 -19.51 -0.36
CA LYS A 203 -23.37 -18.13 -0.19
C LYS A 203 -23.37 -17.78 1.30
N LEU A 204 -22.79 -16.64 1.65
CA LEU A 204 -22.84 -16.12 3.01
C LEU A 204 -24.15 -15.36 3.21
N ASP A 205 -25.00 -15.85 4.11
CA ASP A 205 -26.25 -15.20 4.45
C ASP A 205 -25.99 -14.15 5.54
N LEU A 206 -25.72 -12.90 5.10
CA LEU A 206 -25.51 -11.78 6.01
C LEU A 206 -26.83 -11.29 6.62
N THR A 207 -26.81 -11.06 7.93
CA THR A 207 -27.92 -10.39 8.62
C THR A 207 -28.12 -8.96 8.09
N PRO A 208 -29.31 -8.34 8.25
CA PRO A 208 -29.52 -6.96 7.86
C PRO A 208 -28.52 -5.98 8.48
N ALA A 209 -28.13 -6.21 9.75
CA ALA A 209 -27.13 -5.42 10.44
C ALA A 209 -25.73 -5.57 9.82
N GLN A 210 -25.30 -6.80 9.54
CA GLN A 210 -24.01 -7.06 8.87
C GLN A 210 -23.97 -6.48 7.45
N ASN A 211 -25.08 -6.53 6.71
CA ASN A 211 -25.17 -5.90 5.40
C ASN A 211 -25.03 -4.37 5.47
N ALA A 212 -25.67 -3.73 6.46
CA ALA A 212 -25.55 -2.29 6.66
C ALA A 212 -24.12 -1.89 7.06
N ASP A 213 -23.47 -2.68 7.92
CA ASP A 213 -22.08 -2.50 8.31
C ASP A 213 -21.13 -2.67 7.10
N ALA A 214 -21.32 -3.73 6.31
CA ALA A 214 -20.55 -3.97 5.09
C ALA A 214 -20.65 -2.78 4.11
N GLU A 215 -21.85 -2.24 3.91
CA GLU A 215 -22.07 -1.07 3.06
C GLU A 215 -21.36 0.18 3.60
N ALA A 216 -21.46 0.44 4.90
CA ALA A 216 -20.79 1.57 5.53
C ALA A 216 -19.26 1.49 5.38
N ARG A 217 -18.68 0.31 5.63
CA ARG A 217 -17.26 0.03 5.47
C ARG A 217 -16.81 0.18 4.02
N TYR A 218 -17.57 -0.39 3.09
CA TYR A 218 -17.27 -0.31 1.67
C TYR A 218 -17.30 1.13 1.16
N LYS A 219 -18.27 1.94 1.59
CA LYS A 219 -18.33 3.37 1.27
C LYS A 219 -17.13 4.14 1.82
N ALA A 220 -16.75 3.89 3.07
CA ALA A 220 -15.56 4.52 3.68
C ALA A 220 -14.27 4.10 2.97
N TYR A 221 -14.17 2.83 2.60
CA TYR A 221 -13.09 2.28 1.80
C TYR A 221 -13.00 2.96 0.43
N ARG A 222 -14.09 3.03 -0.34
CA ARG A 222 -14.14 3.68 -1.66
C ARG A 222 -13.72 5.13 -1.59
N LYS A 223 -14.23 5.89 -0.61
CA LYS A 223 -13.82 7.30 -0.40
C LYS A 223 -12.30 7.44 -0.25
N ARG A 224 -11.66 6.61 0.58
CA ARG A 224 -10.20 6.65 0.78
C ARG A 224 -9.43 6.18 -0.45
N ARG A 225 -9.88 5.08 -1.06
CA ARG A 225 -9.27 4.46 -2.24
C ARG A 225 -9.29 5.39 -3.44
N ASP A 226 -10.45 5.94 -3.77
CA ASP A 226 -10.65 6.74 -4.98
C ASP A 226 -9.91 8.07 -4.88
N ARG A 227 -9.85 8.68 -3.69
CA ARG A 227 -8.96 9.81 -3.41
C ARG A 227 -7.50 9.46 -3.70
N ALA A 228 -7.01 8.35 -3.15
CA ALA A 228 -5.62 7.93 -3.35
C ALA A 228 -5.30 7.63 -4.82
N VAL A 229 -6.20 6.91 -5.50
CA VAL A 229 -6.05 6.58 -6.92
C VAL A 229 -6.10 7.82 -7.81
N SER A 230 -6.96 8.81 -7.50
CA SER A 230 -6.99 10.08 -8.27
C SER A 230 -5.63 10.77 -8.28
N TYR A 231 -4.93 10.82 -7.14
CA TYR A 231 -3.57 11.38 -7.08
C TYR A 231 -2.56 10.54 -7.87
N LEU A 232 -2.60 9.22 -7.69
CA LEU A 232 -1.61 8.29 -8.23
C LEU A 232 -1.72 8.08 -9.73
N LYS A 233 -2.86 8.44 -10.35
CA LYS A 233 -3.00 8.51 -11.81
C LYS A 233 -2.14 9.61 -12.42
N ASP A 234 -2.22 10.81 -11.85
CA ASP A 234 -1.46 11.98 -12.31
C ASP A 234 -0.01 11.95 -11.82
N HIS A 235 0.24 11.20 -10.74
CA HIS A 235 1.55 11.01 -10.12
C HIS A 235 1.87 9.52 -9.96
N PRO A 236 2.17 8.80 -11.07
CA PRO A 236 2.52 7.38 -11.01
C PRO A 236 3.62 7.12 -9.97
N PRO A 237 3.42 6.18 -9.03
CA PRO A 237 4.37 5.95 -7.98
C PRO A 237 5.68 5.38 -8.54
N LYS A 238 6.78 5.65 -7.84
CA LYS A 238 8.04 4.96 -8.12
C LYS A 238 7.99 3.55 -7.50
N PRO A 239 8.37 2.50 -8.25
CA PRO A 239 8.51 1.15 -7.70
C PRO A 239 9.43 1.13 -6.46
N MET A 240 9.05 0.37 -5.44
CA MET A 240 9.87 0.20 -4.23
C MET A 240 11.02 -0.78 -4.45
N ALA A 241 10.87 -1.70 -5.39
CA ALA A 241 11.88 -2.66 -5.78
C ALA A 241 11.63 -3.14 -7.22
N TRP A 242 12.57 -3.93 -7.74
CA TRP A 242 12.47 -4.60 -9.03
C TRP A 242 12.85 -6.06 -8.85
N VAL A 243 12.14 -6.95 -9.51
CA VAL A 243 12.41 -8.39 -9.50
C VAL A 243 12.55 -8.91 -10.93
N PRO A 244 13.41 -9.90 -11.21
CA PRO A 244 13.44 -10.51 -12.52
C PRO A 244 12.08 -11.13 -12.86
N ALA A 245 11.66 -10.99 -14.11
CA ALA A 245 10.41 -11.58 -14.60
C ALA A 245 10.45 -13.12 -14.57
N GLN A 246 11.66 -13.69 -14.70
CA GLN A 246 11.90 -15.12 -14.70
C GLN A 246 12.08 -15.66 -13.27
N THR A 247 11.49 -16.81 -12.97
CA THR A 247 11.52 -17.45 -11.64
C THR A 247 12.65 -18.46 -11.47
N ASP A 248 13.31 -18.88 -12.56
CA ASP A 248 14.44 -19.79 -12.58
C ASP A 248 15.73 -19.13 -12.03
N PRO A 249 16.32 -19.63 -10.93
CA PRO A 249 17.46 -18.99 -10.25
C PRO A 249 18.67 -18.72 -11.15
N GLU A 250 18.98 -19.63 -12.08
CA GLU A 250 20.13 -19.45 -12.98
C GLU A 250 19.90 -18.31 -13.97
N LYS A 251 18.67 -18.23 -14.49
CA LYS A 251 18.27 -17.15 -15.41
C LYS A 251 18.12 -15.82 -14.69
N GLN A 252 17.67 -15.81 -13.44
CA GLN A 252 17.58 -14.59 -12.62
C GLN A 252 18.93 -13.90 -12.48
N ARG A 253 20.00 -14.67 -12.21
CA ARG A 253 21.35 -14.12 -12.13
C ARG A 253 21.76 -13.47 -13.45
N GLY A 254 21.55 -14.17 -14.57
CA GLY A 254 21.86 -13.64 -15.90
C GLY A 254 21.15 -12.31 -16.22
N PHE A 255 19.89 -12.14 -15.78
CA PHE A 255 19.19 -10.86 -15.92
C PHE A 255 19.86 -9.73 -15.12
N TRP A 256 20.26 -9.97 -13.88
CA TRP A 256 20.96 -8.96 -13.08
C TRP A 256 22.34 -8.63 -13.65
N GLU A 257 23.08 -9.62 -14.12
CA GLU A 257 24.40 -9.42 -14.75
C GLU A 257 24.27 -8.58 -16.04
N SER A 258 23.20 -8.77 -16.81
CA SER A 258 22.96 -8.03 -18.07
C SER A 258 22.82 -6.51 -17.90
N LEU A 259 22.51 -6.02 -16.69
CA LEU A 259 22.38 -4.60 -16.40
C LEU A 259 23.72 -3.88 -16.34
N PHE A 260 24.81 -4.63 -16.15
CA PHE A 260 26.16 -4.13 -15.97
C PHE A 260 27.05 -4.56 -17.13
N SER A 261 27.81 -3.64 -17.69
CA SER A 261 28.72 -3.92 -18.81
C SER A 261 29.85 -4.90 -18.46
N ASP A 262 30.18 -5.02 -17.18
CA ASP A 262 31.17 -5.96 -16.66
C ASP A 262 30.57 -7.30 -16.20
N GLY A 263 29.24 -7.44 -16.21
CA GLY A 263 28.53 -8.62 -15.73
C GLY A 263 28.63 -8.87 -14.22
N VAL A 264 29.13 -7.92 -13.42
CA VAL A 264 29.37 -8.16 -11.98
C VAL A 264 28.27 -7.54 -11.12
N VAL A 265 27.44 -8.37 -10.51
CA VAL A 265 26.42 -7.93 -9.54
C VAL A 265 27.08 -7.74 -8.16
N LYS A 266 26.95 -6.55 -7.57
CA LYS A 266 27.44 -6.23 -6.21
C LYS A 266 26.38 -5.50 -5.41
N ALA A 267 26.25 -5.83 -4.13
CA ALA A 267 25.37 -5.12 -3.21
C ALA A 267 25.74 -3.64 -3.12
N GLY A 268 24.74 -2.75 -3.11
CA GLY A 268 24.93 -1.30 -3.07
C GLY A 268 25.36 -0.66 -4.40
N ARG A 269 25.53 -1.43 -5.47
CA ARG A 269 25.81 -0.89 -6.80
C ARG A 269 24.54 -0.25 -7.37
N ASN A 270 24.62 1.02 -7.75
CA ASN A 270 23.49 1.75 -8.33
C ASN A 270 23.18 1.21 -9.73
N VAL A 271 21.89 1.01 -9.99
CA VAL A 271 21.33 0.73 -11.32
C VAL A 271 20.52 1.96 -11.75
N GLU A 272 20.79 2.46 -12.94
CA GLU A 272 19.98 3.52 -13.54
C GLU A 272 18.54 3.02 -13.72
N GLY A 273 17.55 3.75 -13.19
CA GLY A 273 16.16 3.30 -13.20
C GLY A 273 15.62 3.10 -14.62
N GLY A 274 16.07 3.89 -15.60
CA GLY A 274 15.76 3.69 -17.03
C GLY A 274 16.25 2.36 -17.63
N LYS A 275 17.17 1.63 -17.00
CA LYS A 275 17.56 0.28 -17.43
C LYS A 275 16.61 -0.81 -16.92
N LEU A 276 15.82 -0.49 -15.91
CA LEU A 276 14.82 -1.36 -15.30
C LEU A 276 13.42 -1.01 -15.83
N ALA A 277 13.09 0.29 -15.85
CA ALA A 277 11.88 0.82 -16.42
C ALA A 277 11.83 0.54 -17.94
N GLY A 278 10.84 -0.24 -18.37
CA GLY A 278 10.67 -0.66 -19.76
C GLY A 278 11.49 -1.89 -20.17
N ASN A 279 12.30 -2.46 -19.28
CA ASN A 279 12.98 -3.73 -19.54
C ASN A 279 12.03 -4.91 -19.25
N PRO A 280 11.68 -5.74 -20.26
CA PRO A 280 10.74 -6.86 -20.07
C PRO A 280 11.29 -7.96 -19.15
N GLY A 281 12.61 -7.98 -18.91
CA GLY A 281 13.26 -8.90 -17.98
C GLY A 281 13.03 -8.56 -16.50
N PHE A 282 12.48 -7.39 -16.18
CA PHE A 282 12.24 -6.94 -14.82
C PHE A 282 10.79 -6.49 -14.62
N LYS A 283 10.26 -6.82 -13.44
CA LYS A 283 8.94 -6.43 -13.00
C LYS A 283 9.06 -5.46 -11.83
N PRO A 284 8.37 -4.31 -11.87
CA PRO A 284 8.32 -3.38 -10.75
C PRO A 284 7.52 -3.99 -9.59
N VAL A 285 8.01 -3.80 -8.38
CA VAL A 285 7.28 -4.08 -7.14
C VAL A 285 6.81 -2.75 -6.57
N TYR A 286 5.50 -2.61 -6.39
CA TYR A 286 4.88 -1.44 -5.81
C TYR A 286 4.49 -1.67 -4.35
N ARG A 287 4.27 -0.57 -3.64
CA ARG A 287 3.75 -0.60 -2.27
C ARG A 287 2.27 -0.98 -2.27
N ASP A 288 1.69 -1.06 -1.09
CA ASP A 288 0.24 -1.09 -0.95
C ASP A 288 -0.33 0.32 -0.92
N LEU A 289 -1.59 0.46 -1.37
CA LEU A 289 -2.24 1.76 -1.53
C LEU A 289 -2.21 2.58 -0.23
N ILE A 290 -2.44 1.90 0.90
CA ILE A 290 -2.45 2.52 2.23
C ILE A 290 -1.08 3.05 2.68
N THR A 291 0.00 2.56 2.06
CA THR A 291 1.39 2.94 2.34
C THR A 291 2.01 3.80 1.24
N GLU A 292 1.23 4.11 0.19
CA GLU A 292 1.64 5.04 -0.85
C GLU A 292 1.69 6.46 -0.32
N ARG A 293 2.56 7.27 -0.91
CA ARG A 293 2.79 8.67 -0.49
C ARG A 293 1.78 9.60 -1.14
N VAL A 294 0.52 9.45 -0.75
CA VAL A 294 -0.56 10.38 -1.15
C VAL A 294 -0.66 11.50 -0.11
N PRO A 295 -0.62 12.79 -0.51
CA PRO A 295 -0.86 13.90 0.41
C PRO A 295 -2.18 13.75 1.14
N TYR A 296 -2.18 13.95 2.46
CA TYR A 296 -3.36 13.75 3.29
C TYR A 296 -4.51 14.70 2.91
N ASP A 297 -4.13 15.91 2.51
CA ASP A 297 -4.94 17.02 2.05
C ASP A 297 -5.28 16.96 0.56
N TRP A 298 -4.88 15.90 -0.16
CA TRP A 298 -5.24 15.74 -1.56
C TRP A 298 -6.76 15.66 -1.73
N VAL A 299 -7.28 16.52 -2.60
CA VAL A 299 -8.66 16.51 -3.05
C VAL A 299 -8.63 16.30 -4.56
N ASN A 300 -9.46 15.39 -5.05
CA ASN A 300 -9.59 15.17 -6.49
C ASN A 300 -10.10 16.48 -7.14
N PRO A 301 -9.38 17.08 -8.11
CA PRO A 301 -9.80 18.32 -8.76
C PRO A 301 -11.16 18.21 -9.46
N ASP A 302 -11.57 17.00 -9.85
CA ASP A 302 -12.84 16.73 -10.52
C ASP A 302 -14.01 16.55 -9.54
N GLU A 303 -13.75 16.42 -8.24
CA GLU A 303 -14.78 16.24 -7.22
C GLU A 303 -15.21 17.60 -6.64
N GLN A 304 -16.52 17.80 -6.47
CA GLN A 304 -17.03 18.99 -5.79
C GLN A 304 -16.52 19.01 -4.33
N VAL A 305 -15.87 20.12 -3.96
CA VAL A 305 -15.45 20.36 -2.57
C VAL A 305 -16.69 20.39 -1.69
N LYS A 306 -16.87 19.35 -0.88
CA LYS A 306 -17.90 19.33 0.16
C LYS A 306 -17.40 20.12 1.35
N GLU A 307 -18.05 21.24 1.65
CA GLU A 307 -17.84 21.94 2.91
C GLU A 307 -18.21 21.01 4.06
N TYR A 308 -17.25 20.79 4.95
CA TYR A 308 -17.40 19.90 6.08
C TYR A 308 -17.82 20.73 7.29
N THR A 309 -19.02 20.48 7.82
CA THR A 309 -19.52 21.26 8.95
C THR A 309 -18.82 20.84 10.25
N GLU A 310 -18.69 21.76 11.20
CA GLU A 310 -18.14 21.46 12.53
C GLU A 310 -18.94 20.34 13.24
N ALA A 311 -20.26 20.32 13.06
CA ALA A 311 -21.14 19.29 13.59
C ALA A 311 -20.81 17.90 13.02
N ASP A 312 -20.55 17.80 11.71
CA ASP A 312 -20.13 16.56 11.08
C ASP A 312 -18.77 16.11 11.62
N HIS A 313 -17.85 17.04 11.86
CA HIS A 313 -16.53 16.75 12.44
C HIS A 313 -16.63 16.17 13.84
N LEU A 314 -17.41 16.80 14.72
CA LEU A 314 -17.63 16.30 16.08
C LEU A 314 -18.24 14.90 16.07
N LYS A 315 -19.24 14.66 15.21
CA LYS A 315 -19.88 13.35 15.07
C LYS A 315 -18.89 12.27 14.61
N GLN A 316 -18.01 12.57 13.66
CA GLN A 316 -16.97 11.63 13.24
C GLN A 316 -15.93 11.37 14.33
N MET A 317 -15.52 12.40 15.08
CA MET A 317 -14.59 12.24 16.20
C MET A 317 -15.18 11.38 17.31
N GLU A 318 -16.45 11.55 17.65
CA GLU A 318 -17.14 10.73 18.64
C GLU A 318 -17.25 9.27 18.19
N ALA A 319 -17.66 9.03 16.95
CA ALA A 319 -17.70 7.68 16.37
C ALA A 319 -16.32 7.01 16.39
N PHE A 320 -15.26 7.74 16.02
CA PHE A 320 -13.89 7.23 16.06
C PHE A 320 -13.43 6.90 17.49
N ARG A 321 -13.76 7.74 18.47
CA ARG A 321 -13.43 7.49 19.88
C ARG A 321 -14.13 6.25 20.40
N GLU A 322 -15.40 6.08 20.06
CA GLU A 322 -16.19 4.93 20.48
C GLU A 322 -15.68 3.63 19.85
N GLU A 323 -15.43 3.63 18.53
CA GLU A 323 -14.82 2.50 17.84
C GLU A 323 -13.44 2.15 18.43
N SER A 324 -12.61 3.16 18.70
CA SER A 324 -11.30 2.97 19.33
C SER A 324 -11.42 2.37 20.73
N ARG A 325 -12.42 2.78 21.51
CA ARG A 325 -12.69 2.22 22.84
C ARG A 325 -13.06 0.75 22.75
N ILE A 326 -14.05 0.40 21.93
CA ILE A 326 -14.52 -0.98 21.73
C ILE A 326 -13.35 -1.88 21.27
N ARG A 327 -12.57 -1.40 20.29
CA ARG A 327 -11.41 -2.15 19.78
C ARG A 327 -10.34 -2.35 20.84
N LYS A 328 -10.07 -1.32 21.65
CA LYS A 328 -9.11 -1.41 22.75
C LYS A 328 -9.59 -2.40 23.82
N GLU A 329 -10.83 -2.30 24.26
CA GLU A 329 -11.41 -3.24 25.24
C GLU A 329 -11.32 -4.70 24.76
N ARG A 330 -11.62 -4.95 23.49
CA ARG A 330 -11.45 -6.29 22.90
C ARG A 330 -9.98 -6.72 22.86
N THR A 331 -9.08 -5.84 22.43
CA THR A 331 -7.64 -6.13 22.38
C THR A 331 -7.08 -6.46 23.76
N ASP A 332 -7.51 -5.73 24.79
CA ASP A 332 -7.09 -5.95 26.18
C ASP A 332 -7.61 -7.31 26.69
N LYS A 333 -8.85 -7.69 26.34
CA LYS A 333 -9.40 -9.03 26.64
C LYS A 333 -8.63 -10.14 25.94
N GLN A 334 -8.32 -9.98 24.65
CA GLN A 334 -7.53 -10.95 23.88
C GLN A 334 -6.12 -11.10 24.47
N ALA A 335 -5.49 -9.99 24.87
CA ALA A 335 -4.17 -10.02 25.50
C ALA A 335 -4.19 -10.75 26.85
N ALA A 336 -5.16 -10.44 27.72
CA ALA A 336 -5.33 -11.11 29.01
C ALA A 336 -5.55 -12.62 28.82
N TYR A 337 -6.46 -13.01 27.92
CA TYR A 337 -6.72 -14.42 27.63
C TYR A 337 -5.51 -15.13 27.03
N GLN A 338 -4.75 -14.45 26.16
CA GLN A 338 -3.51 -15.02 25.61
C GLN A 338 -2.46 -15.27 26.70
N GLU A 339 -2.34 -14.41 27.72
CA GLU A 339 -1.47 -14.65 28.87
C GLU A 339 -1.92 -15.86 29.69
N GLU A 340 -3.23 -16.01 29.90
CA GLU A 340 -3.80 -17.18 30.59
C GLU A 340 -3.46 -18.48 29.85
N LEU A 341 -3.65 -18.50 28.52
CA LEU A 341 -3.27 -19.65 27.68
C LEU A 341 -1.78 -19.95 27.76
N ARG A 342 -0.91 -18.93 27.76
CA ARG A 342 0.53 -19.13 27.92
C ARG A 342 0.88 -19.69 29.29
N ALA A 343 0.23 -19.22 30.36
CA ALA A 343 0.45 -19.72 31.71
C ALA A 343 0.03 -21.20 31.84
N GLU A 344 -1.12 -21.57 31.25
CA GLU A 344 -1.58 -22.95 31.20
C GLU A 344 -0.60 -23.85 30.44
N GLU A 345 -0.10 -23.38 29.30
CA GLU A 345 0.86 -24.12 28.47
C GLU A 345 2.21 -24.32 29.20
N ARG A 346 2.71 -23.31 29.92
CA ARG A 346 3.90 -23.45 30.78
C ARG A 346 3.70 -24.50 31.87
N ARG A 347 2.53 -24.49 32.52
CA ARG A 347 2.16 -25.49 33.53
C ARG A 347 2.12 -26.90 32.96
N LYS A 348 1.52 -27.09 31.77
CA LYS A 348 1.48 -28.39 31.06
C LYS A 348 2.89 -28.93 30.77
N ARG A 349 3.89 -28.07 30.58
CA ARG A 349 5.29 -28.46 30.34
C ARG A 349 6.13 -28.63 31.59
N GLY A 350 5.62 -28.30 32.77
CA GLY A 350 6.38 -28.37 34.02
C GLY A 350 7.46 -27.28 34.15
N GLU A 351 7.35 -26.20 33.38
CA GLU A 351 8.19 -25.00 33.56
C GLU A 351 7.73 -24.32 34.86
N LYS A 352 8.58 -24.32 35.89
CA LYS A 352 8.27 -23.65 37.16
C LYS A 352 8.14 -22.15 36.91
N GLU A 353 7.07 -21.55 37.43
CA GLU A 353 6.92 -20.10 37.51
C GLU A 353 8.11 -19.55 38.34
N GLU A 354 9.11 -18.92 37.69
CA GLU A 354 10.09 -18.11 38.40
C GLU A 354 9.35 -16.89 38.95
N LEU A 355 9.24 -16.87 40.28
CA LEU A 355 8.52 -15.89 41.11
C LEU A 355 9.02 -14.45 40.95
#